data_AF-T2JE17-F1
#
_entry.id   AF-T2JE17-F1
#
_cell.length_a   1.000
_cell.length_b   1.000
_cell.length_c   1.000
_cell.angle_alpha   90.00
_cell.angle_beta   90.00
_cell.angle_gamma   90.00
#
_symmetry.space_group_name_H-M   'P 1'
#
loop_
_entity.id
_entity.type
_entity.pdbx_description
1 polymer ?
#
loop_
_entity_poly.entity_id
_entity_poly.type
_entity_poly.pdbx_seq_one_letter_code
_entity_poly.pdbx_strand_id
1 'polypeptide(L)'
;MNSYNLAYLHLLDGLGFGFHELGDPMTLAEFRTVFDGVLMGNCGYTQESAEETIKTGNADLIAFGRPFISNPDLVERFSNDWPLNPPADMNIWYSFEPEGYVDFPTYEESKKS
;
A
#
# COMPACT_ATOMS: atom_id res chain seq x y z
N MET A 1 10.51 -19.12 -10.31
CA MET A 1 11.18 -17.97 -9.66
C MET A 1 11.96 -18.37 -8.41
N ASN A 2 11.57 -19.43 -7.70
CA ASN A 2 12.20 -19.84 -6.44
C ASN A 2 13.71 -20.14 -6.56
N SER A 3 14.18 -20.60 -7.74
CA SER A 3 15.61 -20.85 -7.99
C SER A 3 16.49 -19.59 -8.03
N TYR A 4 15.91 -18.39 -8.15
CA TYR A 4 16.67 -17.15 -8.24
C TYR A 4 17.01 -16.53 -6.88
N ASN A 5 16.52 -17.11 -5.76
CA ASN A 5 16.73 -16.60 -4.40
C ASN A 5 16.49 -15.07 -4.28
N LEU A 6 15.34 -14.64 -4.80
CA LEU A 6 14.94 -13.23 -4.80
C LEU A 6 14.66 -12.76 -3.37
N ALA A 7 14.87 -11.45 -3.11
CA ALA A 7 14.53 -10.85 -1.84
C ALA A 7 13.02 -10.92 -1.55
N TYR A 8 12.19 -10.59 -2.54
CA TYR A 8 10.73 -10.69 -2.48
C TYR A 8 10.12 -10.67 -3.89
N LEU A 9 8.85 -11.03 -3.98
CA LEU A 9 7.97 -10.79 -5.13
C LEU A 9 6.92 -9.75 -4.75
N HIS A 10 6.76 -8.71 -5.56
CA HIS A 10 5.77 -7.65 -5.35
C HIS A 10 4.65 -7.78 -6.37
N LEU A 11 3.43 -8.05 -5.89
CA LEU A 11 2.26 -8.25 -6.73
C LEU A 11 1.30 -7.06 -6.61
N LEU A 12 0.79 -6.59 -7.75
CA LEU A 12 -0.43 -5.77 -7.79
C LEU A 12 -1.62 -6.73 -7.65
N ASP A 13 -2.01 -6.95 -6.40
CA ASP A 13 -3.09 -7.85 -5.97
C ASP A 13 -4.44 -7.12 -6.00
N GLY A 14 -5.17 -7.27 -7.09
CA GLY A 14 -6.58 -6.89 -7.15
C GLY A 14 -6.97 -5.94 -8.28
N LEU A 15 -8.22 -5.47 -8.16
CA LEU A 15 -8.96 -4.75 -9.20
C LEU A 15 -8.91 -3.22 -9.04
N GLY A 16 -7.95 -2.74 -8.25
CA GLY A 16 -7.82 -1.31 -7.97
C GLY A 16 -7.27 -0.52 -9.16
N PHE A 17 -6.78 0.68 -8.86
CA PHE A 17 -6.30 1.61 -9.88
C PHE A 17 -5.23 0.99 -10.78
N GLY A 18 -5.48 0.97 -12.09
CA GLY A 18 -4.58 0.37 -13.09
C GLY A 18 -5.04 -0.99 -13.62
N PHE A 19 -6.05 -1.62 -13.02
CA PHE A 19 -6.68 -2.81 -13.60
C PHE A 19 -7.52 -2.41 -14.82
N HIS A 20 -7.24 -3.03 -15.97
CA HIS A 20 -7.82 -2.67 -17.26
C HIS A 20 -8.70 -3.78 -17.87
N GLU A 21 -9.06 -4.80 -17.10
CA GLU A 21 -10.02 -5.86 -17.48
C GLU A 21 -9.63 -6.68 -18.73
N LEU A 22 -8.35 -6.66 -19.15
CA LEU A 22 -7.88 -7.42 -20.32
C LEU A 22 -7.40 -8.84 -19.97
N GLY A 23 -7.61 -9.27 -18.72
CA GLY A 23 -7.23 -10.59 -18.22
C GLY A 23 -7.72 -10.80 -16.80
N ASP A 24 -7.61 -12.03 -16.32
CA ASP A 24 -7.97 -12.38 -14.95
C ASP A 24 -7.07 -11.63 -13.96
N PRO A 25 -7.62 -11.17 -12.82
CA PRO A 25 -6.81 -10.55 -11.78
C PRO A 25 -5.83 -11.56 -11.20
N MET A 26 -4.59 -11.13 -11.00
CA MET A 26 -3.61 -11.91 -10.26
C MET A 26 -3.90 -11.78 -8.77
N THR A 27 -4.02 -12.90 -8.06
CA THR A 27 -4.27 -12.88 -6.61
C THR A 27 -3.07 -13.34 -5.80
N LEU A 28 -2.87 -12.77 -4.60
CA LEU A 28 -1.82 -13.24 -3.70
C LEU A 28 -1.97 -14.72 -3.33
N ALA A 29 -3.21 -15.19 -3.15
CA ALA A 29 -3.50 -16.58 -2.83
C ALA A 29 -2.98 -17.54 -3.91
N GLU A 30 -3.17 -17.23 -5.20
CA GLU A 30 -2.65 -18.03 -6.30
C GLU A 30 -1.12 -18.04 -6.30
N PHE A 31 -0.49 -16.87 -6.14
CA PHE A 31 0.97 -16.76 -6.16
C PHE A 31 1.63 -17.42 -4.96
N ARG A 32 0.97 -17.41 -3.80
CA ARG A 32 1.46 -18.09 -2.58
C ARG A 32 1.61 -19.59 -2.78
N THR A 33 0.82 -20.22 -3.67
CA THR A 33 0.92 -21.66 -3.98
C THR A 33 2.13 -22.04 -4.83
N VAL A 34 2.74 -21.08 -5.53
CA VAL A 34 3.83 -21.34 -6.50
C VAL A 34 5.14 -20.62 -6.16
N PHE A 35 5.11 -19.66 -5.23
CA PHE A 35 6.27 -18.91 -4.77
C PHE A 35 6.48 -19.15 -3.28
N ASP A 36 7.70 -19.53 -2.89
CA ASP A 36 8.05 -19.88 -1.50
C ASP A 36 8.73 -18.72 -0.74
N GLY A 37 9.14 -17.66 -1.43
CA GLY A 37 9.83 -16.52 -0.82
C GLY A 37 8.88 -15.49 -0.20
N VAL A 38 9.43 -14.33 0.15
CA VAL A 38 8.67 -13.19 0.71
C VAL A 38 7.74 -12.61 -0.35
N LEU A 39 6.44 -12.60 -0.08
CA LEU A 39 5.41 -12.11 -0.99
C LEU A 39 4.81 -10.79 -0.46
N MET A 40 4.88 -9.75 -1.28
CA MET A 40 4.36 -8.42 -0.98
C MET A 40 3.13 -8.13 -1.83
N GLY A 41 2.01 -7.84 -1.17
CA GLY A 41 0.78 -7.36 -1.80
C GLY A 41 0.73 -5.85 -1.97
N ASN A 42 0.07 -5.38 -3.01
CA ASN A 42 -0.21 -3.97 -3.28
C ASN A 42 -1.54 -3.88 -4.02
N CYS A 43 -2.18 -2.70 -3.98
CA CYS A 43 -3.37 -2.28 -4.73
C CYS A 43 -4.60 -2.09 -3.84
N GLY A 44 -4.72 -0.89 -3.26
CA GLY A 44 -5.98 -0.46 -2.63
C GLY A 44 -6.26 -1.00 -1.23
N TYR A 45 -5.27 -1.57 -0.55
CA TYR A 45 -5.41 -2.02 0.84
C TYR A 45 -5.78 -0.88 1.80
N THR A 46 -6.60 -1.22 2.79
CA THR A 46 -6.77 -0.48 4.05
C THR A 46 -5.90 -1.14 5.13
N GLN A 47 -5.79 -0.51 6.30
CA GLN A 47 -5.13 -1.15 7.44
C GLN A 47 -5.76 -2.50 7.76
N GLU A 48 -7.10 -2.54 7.88
CA GLU A 48 -7.86 -3.74 8.20
C GLU A 48 -7.63 -4.87 7.19
N SER A 49 -7.75 -4.59 5.88
CA SER A 49 -7.58 -5.63 4.87
C SER A 49 -6.12 -6.08 4.72
N ALA A 50 -5.16 -5.21 4.98
CA ALA A 50 -3.74 -5.57 5.02
C ALA A 50 -3.42 -6.50 6.19
N GLU A 51 -3.90 -6.17 7.39
CA GLU A 51 -3.74 -6.99 8.60
C GLU A 51 -4.38 -8.37 8.41
N GLU A 52 -5.59 -8.44 7.84
CA GLU A 52 -6.26 -9.71 7.54
C GLU A 52 -5.46 -10.55 6.54
N THR A 53 -4.93 -9.94 5.48
CA THR A 53 -4.18 -10.63 4.43
C THR A 53 -2.87 -11.22 4.97
N ILE A 54 -2.16 -10.49 5.84
CA ILE A 54 -0.97 -11.00 6.51
C ILE A 54 -1.35 -12.11 7.50
N LYS A 55 -2.39 -11.91 8.30
CA LYS A 55 -2.85 -12.88 9.31
C LYS A 55 -3.28 -14.22 8.68
N THR A 56 -3.86 -14.19 7.49
CA THR A 56 -4.27 -15.39 6.74
C THR A 56 -3.12 -16.07 6.00
N GLY A 57 -1.90 -15.49 6.02
CA GLY A 57 -0.71 -16.06 5.39
C GLY A 57 -0.67 -15.89 3.86
N ASN A 58 -1.57 -15.07 3.31
CA ASN A 58 -1.61 -14.79 1.87
C ASN A 58 -0.51 -13.81 1.45
N ALA A 59 0.01 -12.99 2.36
CA ALA A 59 1.13 -12.10 2.14
C ALA A 59 2.05 -12.04 3.36
N ASP A 60 3.32 -11.73 3.12
CA ASP A 60 4.29 -11.42 4.17
C ASP A 60 4.39 -9.92 4.43
N LEU A 61 4.14 -9.11 3.39
CA LEU A 61 4.23 -7.65 3.42
C LEU A 61 3.07 -7.02 2.61
N ILE A 62 2.64 -5.82 2.99
CA ILE A 62 1.67 -5.04 2.20
C ILE A 62 2.23 -3.64 1.95
N ALA A 63 2.19 -3.21 0.69
CA ALA A 63 2.61 -1.89 0.25
C ALA A 63 1.40 -0.96 0.08
N PHE A 64 1.55 0.26 0.61
CA PHE A 64 0.60 1.35 0.45
C PHE A 64 1.20 2.44 -0.43
N GLY A 65 0.44 2.93 -1.41
CA GLY A 65 0.86 4.04 -2.27
C GLY A 65 0.16 5.34 -1.88
N ARG A 66 -1.08 5.50 -2.36
CA ARG A 66 -1.91 6.71 -2.12
C ARG A 66 -2.04 7.11 -0.64
N PRO A 67 -2.23 6.19 0.32
CA PRO A 67 -2.26 6.58 1.73
C PRO A 67 -0.96 7.26 2.20
N PHE A 68 0.21 6.82 1.70
CA PHE A 68 1.50 7.44 2.04
C PHE A 68 1.70 8.81 1.38
N ILE A 69 1.01 9.12 0.27
CA ILE A 69 1.12 10.45 -0.37
C ILE A 69 0.68 11.53 0.61
N SER A 70 -0.50 11.37 1.23
CA SER A 70 -1.02 12.37 2.16
C SER A 70 -0.70 12.12 3.62
N ASN A 71 -0.06 11.00 3.97
CA ASN A 71 0.30 10.64 5.35
C ASN A 71 1.78 10.25 5.43
N PRO A 72 2.69 11.21 5.69
CA PRO A 72 4.12 10.90 5.80
C PRO A 72 4.44 9.95 6.97
N ASP A 73 3.57 9.93 8.00
CA ASP A 73 3.64 9.13 9.22
C ASP A 73 2.57 8.01 9.24
N LEU A 74 2.26 7.43 8.07
CA LEU A 74 1.19 6.43 7.94
C LEU A 74 1.37 5.23 8.89
N VAL A 75 2.61 4.78 9.08
CA VAL A 75 2.93 3.63 9.94
C VAL A 75 2.59 3.93 11.39
N GLU A 76 2.95 5.12 11.87
CA GLU A 76 2.64 5.59 13.21
C GLU A 76 1.12 5.75 13.37
N ARG A 77 0.43 6.25 12.35
CA ARG A 77 -1.03 6.37 12.38
C ARG A 77 -1.72 5.01 12.52
N PHE A 78 -1.32 4.02 11.74
CA PHE A 78 -1.84 2.66 11.88
C PHE A 78 -1.52 2.07 13.24
N SER A 79 -0.27 2.23 13.72
CA SER A 79 0.16 1.66 15.01
C SER A 79 -0.57 2.24 16.22
N ASN A 80 -1.10 3.46 16.11
CA ASN A 80 -1.80 4.15 17.20
C ASN A 80 -3.30 4.36 16.94
N ASP A 81 -3.85 3.77 15.87
CA ASP A 81 -5.23 3.99 15.42
C ASP A 81 -5.60 5.47 15.26
N TRP A 82 -4.66 6.29 14.79
CA TRP A 82 -4.88 7.71 14.55
C TRP A 82 -5.61 7.95 13.22
N PRO A 83 -6.45 8.99 13.13
CA PRO A 83 -7.12 9.33 11.89
C PRO A 83 -6.09 9.65 10.80
N LEU A 84 -6.36 9.19 9.58
CA LEU A 84 -5.59 9.56 8.40
C LEU A 84 -5.96 10.96 7.93
N ASN A 85 -5.00 11.65 7.32
CA ASN A 85 -5.26 12.82 6.51
C ASN A 85 -6.18 12.44 5.33
N PRO A 86 -6.99 13.39 4.81
CA PRO A 86 -7.75 13.18 3.59
C PRO A 86 -6.86 12.68 2.44
N PRO A 87 -7.38 11.85 1.53
CA PRO A 87 -6.62 11.44 0.34
C PRO A 87 -6.15 12.67 -0.46
N ALA A 88 -4.91 12.64 -0.93
CA ALA A 88 -4.40 13.65 -1.85
C ALA A 88 -5.24 13.67 -3.14
N ASP A 89 -5.61 14.87 -3.61
CA ASP A 89 -6.26 15.05 -4.90
C ASP A 89 -5.35 14.52 -6.03
N MET A 90 -5.94 13.89 -7.04
CA MET A 90 -5.19 13.30 -8.15
C MET A 90 -4.42 14.36 -8.95
N ASN A 91 -4.87 15.61 -8.97
CA ASN A 91 -4.21 16.70 -9.69
C ASN A 91 -2.79 17.02 -9.16
N ILE A 92 -2.50 16.71 -7.90
CA ILE A 92 -1.19 16.96 -7.26
C ILE A 92 -0.30 15.71 -7.20
N TRP A 93 -0.78 14.53 -7.61
CA TRP A 93 0.05 13.32 -7.62
C TRP A 93 1.28 13.47 -8.52
N TYR A 94 1.19 14.33 -9.52
CA TYR A 94 2.27 14.67 -10.44
C TYR A 94 2.50 16.18 -10.43
N SER A 95 3.00 16.70 -9.30
CA SER A 95 3.37 18.10 -9.13
C SER A 95 4.86 18.31 -9.37
N PHE A 96 5.22 19.49 -9.87
CA PHE A 96 6.61 19.98 -9.90
C PHE A 96 6.92 20.89 -8.71
N GLU A 97 5.90 21.29 -7.96
CA GLU A 97 5.99 22.21 -6.84
C GLU A 97 5.93 21.45 -5.50
N PRO A 98 6.46 22.03 -4.41
CA PRO A 98 6.44 21.40 -3.08
C PRO A 98 5.04 21.14 -2.52
N GLU A 99 4.05 21.96 -2.92
CA GLU A 99 2.67 21.85 -2.47
C GLU A 99 2.03 20.54 -2.95
N GLY A 100 1.43 19.81 -2.02
CA GLY A 100 0.88 18.48 -2.27
C GLY A 100 1.95 17.38 -2.40
N TYR A 101 3.19 17.66 -2.02
CA TYR A 101 4.31 16.69 -2.05
C TYR A 101 5.02 16.56 -0.70
N VAL A 102 5.46 17.67 -0.10
CA VAL A 102 6.21 17.67 1.17
C VAL A 102 5.49 18.40 2.32
N ASP A 103 4.30 18.94 2.07
CA ASP A 103 3.57 19.82 2.99
C ASP A 103 2.39 19.15 3.70
N PHE A 104 2.17 17.85 3.50
CA PHE A 104 1.19 17.10 4.27
C PHE A 104 1.62 17.00 5.74
N PRO A 105 0.75 17.39 6.70
CA PRO A 105 1.13 17.40 8.10
C PRO A 105 1.18 15.98 8.67
N THR A 106 2.15 15.72 9.54
CA THR A 106 2.09 14.57 10.45
C THR A 106 0.92 14.73 11.42
N TYR A 107 0.53 13.64 12.08
CA TYR A 107 -0.57 13.68 13.06
C TYR A 107 -0.28 14.65 14.19
N GLU A 108 0.96 14.69 14.70
CA GLU A 108 1.36 15.60 15.76
C GLU A 108 1.41 17.07 15.32
N GLU A 109 1.71 17.36 14.05
CA GLU A 109 1.61 18.72 13.51
C GLU A 109 0.15 19.16 13.35
N SER A 110 -0.73 18.25 12.90
CA SER A 110 -2.16 18.54 12.73
C SER A 110 -2.89 18.89 14.04
N LYS A 111 -2.36 18.43 15.19
CA LYS A 111 -2.89 18.75 16.53
C LYS A 111 -2.55 20.16 17.01
N LYS A 112 -1.51 20.78 16.46
CA LYS A 112 -0.98 22.07 16.93
C LYS A 112 -1.61 23.27 16.21
N SER A 113 -2.37 23.02 15.15
CA SER A 113 -3.06 24.03 14.35
C SER A 113 -4.52 24.17 14.74
#